data_AF-A0A120G8N1-F1
#
_entry.id   AF-A0A120G8N1-F1
#
_cell.length_a   1.000
_cell.length_b   1.000
_cell.length_c   1.000
_cell.angle_alpha   90.00
_cell.angle_beta   90.00
_cell.angle_gamma   90.00
#
_symmetry.space_group_name_H-M   'P 1'
#
loop_
_entity.id
_entity.type
_entity.pdbx_description
1 polymer ?
#
loop_
_entity_poly.entity_id
_entity_poly.type
_entity_poly.pdbx_seq_one_letter_code
_entity_poly.pdbx_strand_id
1 'polypeptide(L)'
;MPGIREIFDVCSLPLIFDADTGGKAEHFAIHIKMLERAGVSAVVIEDKCGLKKNSLLGIEVDQAQESIEAFCAKLQAGCTSRTGSGLMMIARCESLILDRGMEEAMARCLAYVEAGADGIMIHSRKQDGLEILEFARQFRLQRPRVPLICVPTSYVHLKFEVLERAGFNAVIYANHMLRSAYLAMRDTAVGILANGRTLELEPRCLGIDEILDLVPGTR
;
A
#
# COMPACT_ATOMS: atom_id res chain seq x y z
N MET A 1 -9.21 -14.58 -8.52
CA MET A 1 -8.41 -14.22 -7.33
C MET A 1 -9.26 -14.48 -6.10
N PRO A 2 -9.07 -15.64 -5.44
CA PRO A 2 -9.88 -16.03 -4.28
C PRO A 2 -9.84 -14.98 -3.16
N GLY A 3 -8.65 -14.52 -2.78
CA GLY A 3 -8.48 -13.58 -1.67
C GLY A 3 -9.18 -12.22 -1.81
N ILE A 4 -9.35 -11.69 -3.02
CA ILE A 4 -10.12 -10.42 -3.21
C ILE A 4 -11.60 -10.63 -2.95
N ARG A 5 -12.16 -11.76 -3.44
CA ARG A 5 -13.57 -12.07 -3.24
C ARG A 5 -13.87 -12.35 -1.77
N GLU A 6 -13.01 -13.13 -1.12
CA GLU A 6 -13.12 -13.43 0.31
C GLU A 6 -13.14 -12.14 1.17
N ILE A 7 -12.36 -11.11 0.80
CA ILE A 7 -12.44 -9.80 1.47
C ILE A 7 -13.81 -9.15 1.25
N PHE A 8 -14.30 -9.12 0.01
CA PHE A 8 -15.60 -8.49 -0.30
C PHE A 8 -16.81 -9.25 0.25
N ASP A 9 -16.69 -10.56 0.49
CA ASP A 9 -17.74 -11.36 1.12
C ASP A 9 -18.03 -10.91 2.57
N VAL A 10 -17.05 -10.28 3.24
CA VAL A 10 -17.17 -9.82 4.64
C VAL A 10 -16.99 -8.31 4.81
N CYS A 11 -16.64 -7.58 3.74
CA CYS A 11 -16.35 -6.14 3.80
C CYS A 11 -16.88 -5.42 2.56
N SER A 12 -17.71 -4.39 2.76
CA SER A 12 -18.23 -3.56 1.68
C SER A 12 -17.44 -2.25 1.45
N LEU A 13 -16.33 -2.06 2.18
CA LEU A 13 -15.49 -0.86 2.03
C LEU A 13 -14.64 -0.93 0.76
N PRO A 14 -14.23 0.23 0.20
CA PRO A 14 -13.32 0.28 -0.94
C PRO A 14 -12.01 -0.48 -0.71
N LEU A 15 -11.53 -1.18 -1.74
CA LEU A 15 -10.27 -1.93 -1.69
C LEU A 15 -9.19 -1.24 -2.53
N ILE A 16 -8.05 -0.95 -1.89
CA ILE A 16 -6.81 -0.51 -2.54
C ILE A 16 -5.89 -1.73 -2.67
N PHE A 17 -5.50 -2.08 -3.89
CA PHE A 17 -4.69 -3.26 -4.19
C PHE A 17 -3.24 -2.88 -4.54
N ASP A 18 -2.26 -3.44 -3.83
CA ASP A 18 -0.83 -3.34 -4.19
C ASP A 18 -0.53 -4.31 -5.35
N ALA A 19 -0.30 -3.78 -6.54
CA ALA A 19 -0.01 -4.55 -7.76
C ALA A 19 1.49 -4.58 -8.11
N ASP A 20 2.36 -4.40 -7.11
CA ASP A 20 3.81 -4.43 -7.28
C ASP A 20 4.26 -3.46 -8.39
N THR A 21 5.06 -3.91 -9.35
CA THR A 21 5.54 -3.11 -10.49
C THR A 21 4.58 -3.10 -11.68
N GLY A 22 3.40 -3.72 -11.54
CA GLY A 22 2.44 -3.97 -12.62
C GLY A 22 2.87 -5.07 -13.61
N GLY A 23 4.10 -5.58 -13.51
CA GLY A 23 4.65 -6.56 -14.45
C GLY A 23 4.88 -5.96 -15.85
N LYS A 24 4.74 -6.80 -16.89
CA LYS A 24 4.84 -6.38 -18.29
C LYS A 24 3.60 -5.56 -18.70
N ALA A 25 3.78 -4.52 -19.50
CA ALA A 25 2.70 -3.61 -19.87
C ALA A 25 1.51 -4.33 -20.55
N GLU A 26 1.78 -5.35 -21.37
CA GLU A 26 0.74 -6.12 -22.07
C GLU A 26 -0.11 -6.94 -21.10
N HIS A 27 0.52 -7.50 -20.06
CA HIS A 27 -0.17 -8.24 -19.01
C HIS A 27 -0.89 -7.30 -18.05
N PHE A 28 -0.29 -6.13 -17.78
CA PHE A 28 -0.85 -5.13 -16.88
C PHE A 28 -2.23 -4.67 -17.33
N ALA A 29 -2.42 -4.39 -18.62
CA ALA A 29 -3.73 -4.01 -19.17
C ALA A 29 -4.82 -5.08 -18.95
N ILE A 30 -4.46 -6.37 -19.01
CA ILE A 30 -5.39 -7.48 -18.70
C ILE A 30 -5.68 -7.51 -17.20
N HIS A 31 -4.64 -7.35 -16.38
CA HIS A 31 -4.73 -7.37 -14.93
C HIS A 31 -5.66 -6.26 -14.40
N ILE A 32 -5.55 -5.05 -14.94
CA ILE A 32 -6.42 -3.92 -14.57
C ILE A 32 -7.90 -4.23 -14.84
N LYS A 33 -8.23 -4.77 -16.01
CA LYS A 33 -9.61 -5.19 -16.32
C LYS A 33 -10.10 -6.28 -15.35
N MET A 34 -9.23 -7.19 -14.93
CA MET A 34 -9.58 -8.24 -13.97
C MET A 34 -9.82 -7.68 -12.57
N LEU A 35 -8.98 -6.75 -12.10
CA LEU A 35 -9.13 -6.11 -10.80
C LEU A 35 -10.39 -5.24 -10.75
N GLU A 36 -10.66 -4.47 -11.81
CA GLU A 36 -11.88 -3.67 -11.94
C GLU A 36 -13.14 -4.55 -11.87
N ARG A 37 -13.17 -5.67 -12.63
CA ARG A 37 -14.28 -6.64 -12.57
C ARG A 37 -14.42 -7.33 -11.22
N ALA A 38 -13.35 -7.41 -10.44
CA ALA A 38 -13.38 -7.95 -9.09
C ALA A 38 -13.89 -6.94 -8.04
N GLY A 39 -14.16 -5.69 -8.43
CA GLY A 39 -14.65 -4.65 -7.53
C GLY A 39 -13.55 -3.83 -6.83
N VAL A 40 -12.28 -4.01 -7.21
CA VAL A 40 -11.17 -3.21 -6.67
C VAL A 40 -11.40 -1.73 -6.98
N SER A 41 -11.15 -0.86 -6.01
CA SER A 41 -11.43 0.58 -6.13
C SER A 41 -10.19 1.38 -6.54
N ALA A 42 -9.00 0.95 -6.13
CA ALA A 42 -7.75 1.53 -6.58
C ALA A 42 -6.64 0.49 -6.72
N VAL A 43 -5.73 0.71 -7.66
CA VAL A 43 -4.52 -0.10 -7.84
C VAL A 43 -3.31 0.79 -7.63
N VAL A 44 -2.35 0.32 -6.84
CA VAL A 44 -1.06 0.96 -6.64
C VAL A 44 0.00 0.18 -7.42
N ILE A 45 0.77 0.85 -8.28
CA ILE A 45 1.97 0.27 -8.91
C ILE A 45 3.22 1.10 -8.60
N GLU A 46 4.36 0.45 -8.44
CA GLU A 46 5.64 1.08 -8.09
C GLU A 46 6.64 1.12 -9.24
N ASP A 47 7.46 2.17 -9.30
CA ASP A 47 8.40 2.45 -10.39
C ASP A 47 9.73 1.68 -10.32
N LYS A 48 9.74 0.49 -9.70
CA LYS A 48 10.92 -0.37 -9.60
C LYS A 48 11.09 -1.31 -10.80
N CYS A 49 12.35 -1.67 -11.07
CA CYS A 49 12.74 -2.71 -12.01
C CYS A 49 13.07 -4.04 -11.30
N GLY A 50 12.76 -5.17 -11.96
CA GLY A 50 13.13 -6.51 -11.51
C GLY A 50 12.09 -7.20 -10.62
N LEU A 51 12.46 -8.37 -10.07
CA LEU A 51 11.63 -9.08 -9.09
C LEU A 51 11.48 -8.20 -7.84
N LYS A 52 10.23 -7.95 -7.40
CA LYS A 52 9.93 -7.11 -6.23
C LYS A 52 10.75 -7.57 -5.02
N LYS A 53 11.57 -6.65 -4.50
CA LYS A 53 12.29 -6.82 -3.23
C LYS A 53 11.73 -5.80 -2.25
N ASN A 54 11.42 -6.26 -1.04
CA ASN A 54 10.76 -5.46 -0.02
C ASN A 54 11.55 -4.17 0.24
N SER A 55 10.88 -3.00 0.22
CA SER A 55 11.50 -1.67 0.41
C SER A 55 12.20 -1.53 1.77
N LEU A 56 11.93 -2.44 2.71
CA LEU A 56 12.56 -2.50 4.02
C LEU A 56 13.93 -3.20 4.03
N LEU A 57 14.36 -3.86 2.94
CA LEU A 57 15.60 -4.65 2.90
C LEU A 57 16.89 -3.83 2.64
N GLY A 58 16.82 -2.50 2.62
CA GLY A 58 17.99 -1.63 2.48
C GLY A 58 18.65 -1.62 1.09
N ILE A 59 19.80 -0.94 1.00
CA ILE A 59 20.59 -0.69 -0.22
C ILE A 59 21.60 -1.82 -0.52
N GLU A 60 21.67 -2.86 0.31
CA GLU A 60 22.60 -3.98 0.14
C GLU A 60 22.28 -4.84 -1.10
N VAL A 61 21.17 -4.55 -1.77
CA VAL A 61 20.75 -5.21 -2.99
C VAL A 61 20.46 -4.14 -4.03
N ASP A 62 21.12 -4.23 -5.19
CA ASP A 62 20.98 -3.28 -6.30
C ASP A 62 19.51 -3.21 -6.75
N GLN A 63 18.81 -2.16 -6.34
CA GLN A 63 17.42 -1.88 -6.69
C GLN A 63 17.42 -0.78 -7.74
N ALA A 64 17.12 -1.15 -8.99
CA ALA A 64 16.98 -0.22 -10.08
C ALA A 64 15.55 0.35 -10.14
N GLN A 65 15.46 1.63 -10.52
CA GLN A 65 14.19 2.27 -10.87
C GLN A 65 14.00 2.19 -12.38
N GLU A 66 12.76 2.01 -12.81
CA GLU A 66 12.39 2.10 -14.21
C GLU A 66 12.56 3.54 -14.70
N SER A 67 12.84 3.71 -16.00
CA SER A 67 12.90 5.05 -16.58
C SER A 67 11.52 5.71 -16.47
N ILE A 68 11.50 7.05 -16.42
CA ILE A 68 10.24 7.80 -16.32
C ILE A 68 9.35 7.45 -17.51
N GLU A 69 9.91 7.38 -18.71
CA GLU A 69 9.21 7.11 -19.95
C GLU A 69 8.58 5.71 -19.95
N ALA A 70 9.33 4.69 -19.53
CA ALA A 70 8.84 3.32 -19.50
C ALA A 70 7.73 3.13 -18.47
N PHE A 71 7.88 3.71 -17.28
CA PHE A 71 6.83 3.64 -16.25
C PHE A 71 5.58 4.44 -16.63
N CYS A 72 5.74 5.62 -17.24
CA CYS A 72 4.64 6.41 -17.79
C CYS A 72 3.89 5.65 -18.89
N ALA A 73 4.60 4.97 -19.80
CA ALA A 73 3.96 4.16 -20.84
C ALA A 73 3.13 3.00 -20.24
N LYS A 74 3.64 2.37 -19.18
CA LYS A 74 2.93 1.32 -18.43
C LYS A 74 1.69 1.87 -17.71
N LEU A 75 1.81 3.02 -17.03
CA LEU A 75 0.68 3.72 -16.40
C LEU A 75 -0.39 4.02 -17.44
N GLN A 76 -0.01 4.61 -18.58
CA GLN A 76 -0.93 4.91 -19.68
C GLN A 76 -1.64 3.64 -20.16
N ALA A 77 -0.91 2.55 -20.42
CA ALA A 77 -1.51 1.28 -20.82
C ALA A 77 -2.56 0.78 -19.82
N GLY A 78 -2.26 0.86 -18.51
CA GLY A 78 -3.21 0.53 -17.45
C GLY A 78 -4.43 1.45 -17.45
N CYS A 79 -4.21 2.77 -17.43
CA CYS A 79 -5.27 3.78 -17.41
C CYS A 79 -6.22 3.68 -18.62
N THR A 80 -5.68 3.37 -19.80
CA THR A 80 -6.44 3.23 -21.06
C THR A 80 -7.18 1.90 -21.14
N SER A 81 -6.76 0.90 -20.37
CA SER A 81 -7.39 -0.43 -20.34
C SER A 81 -8.64 -0.51 -19.47
N ARG A 82 -8.89 0.50 -18.63
CA ARG A 82 -10.09 0.60 -17.78
C ARG A 82 -11.35 0.53 -18.63
N THR A 83 -12.35 -0.20 -18.13
CA THR A 83 -13.63 -0.39 -18.81
C THR A 83 -14.73 0.53 -18.27
N GLY A 84 -14.54 1.13 -17.09
CA GLY A 84 -15.40 2.15 -16.51
C GLY A 84 -14.61 3.24 -15.79
N SER A 85 -15.33 4.11 -15.07
CA SER A 85 -14.76 5.27 -14.35
C SER A 85 -14.49 5.00 -12.87
N GLY A 86 -14.66 3.76 -12.39
CA GLY A 86 -14.63 3.45 -10.95
C GLY A 86 -13.24 3.16 -10.40
N LEU A 87 -12.31 2.66 -11.22
CA LEU A 87 -10.99 2.24 -10.77
C LEU A 87 -9.97 3.39 -10.85
N MET A 88 -9.35 3.70 -9.71
CA MET A 88 -8.23 4.66 -9.64
C MET A 88 -6.89 3.98 -9.85
N MET A 89 -6.01 4.63 -10.61
CA MET A 89 -4.60 4.24 -10.78
C MET A 89 -3.70 5.12 -9.91
N ILE A 90 -3.00 4.54 -8.95
CA ILE A 90 -2.10 5.24 -8.05
C ILE A 90 -0.66 4.87 -8.41
N ALA A 91 0.16 5.87 -8.72
CA ALA A 91 1.58 5.68 -8.97
C ALA A 91 2.38 5.84 -7.66
N ARG A 92 3.11 4.78 -7.27
CA ARG A 92 4.01 4.78 -6.12
C ARG A 92 5.43 5.12 -6.57
N CYS A 93 5.96 6.22 -6.06
CA CYS A 93 7.32 6.67 -6.33
C CYS A 93 8.28 6.16 -5.25
N GLU A 94 9.31 5.41 -5.66
CA GLU A 94 10.32 4.84 -4.76
C GLU A 94 11.62 5.68 -4.71
N SER A 95 11.64 6.90 -5.26
CA SER A 95 12.88 7.68 -5.40
C SER A 95 13.50 8.07 -4.06
N LEU A 96 12.68 8.41 -3.06
CA LEU A 96 13.17 8.69 -1.70
C LEU A 96 13.59 7.40 -0.97
N ILE A 97 13.00 6.24 -1.31
CA ILE A 97 13.47 4.93 -0.81
C ILE A 97 14.86 4.61 -1.37
N LEU A 98 15.16 5.05 -2.59
CA LEU A 98 16.44 4.80 -3.27
C LEU A 98 17.44 5.95 -3.12
N ASP A 99 17.21 6.90 -2.19
CA ASP A 99 18.07 8.09 -1.95
C ASP A 99 18.37 8.91 -3.24
N ARG A 100 17.46 8.94 -4.21
CA ARG A 100 17.62 9.72 -5.45
C ARG A 100 17.41 11.23 -5.25
N GLY A 101 16.84 11.63 -4.12
CA GLY A 101 16.59 13.02 -3.76
C GLY A 101 15.19 13.53 -4.10
N MET A 102 14.87 14.73 -3.59
CA MET A 102 13.54 15.35 -3.69
C MET A 102 13.19 15.77 -5.12
N GLU A 103 14.16 16.34 -5.85
CA GLU A 103 13.95 16.83 -7.22
C GLU A 103 13.57 15.69 -8.17
N GLU A 104 14.29 14.57 -8.12
CA GLU A 104 13.98 13.36 -8.90
C GLU A 104 12.60 12.80 -8.53
N ALA A 105 12.28 12.72 -7.23
CA ALA A 105 10.98 12.22 -6.78
C ALA A 105 9.83 13.11 -7.29
N MET A 106 10.01 14.43 -7.26
CA MET A 106 9.03 15.41 -7.76
C MET A 106 8.86 15.30 -9.28
N ALA A 107 9.97 15.28 -10.04
CA ALA A 107 9.95 15.16 -11.49
C ALA A 107 9.19 13.91 -11.95
N ARG A 108 9.45 12.77 -11.29
CA ARG A 108 8.74 11.51 -11.50
C ARG A 108 7.25 11.61 -11.21
N CYS A 109 6.88 12.07 -10.01
CA CYS A 109 5.48 12.16 -9.62
C CYS A 109 4.67 13.09 -10.54
N LEU A 110 5.25 14.20 -10.99
CA LEU A 110 4.62 15.09 -11.96
C LEU A 110 4.43 14.38 -13.29
N ALA A 111 5.46 13.70 -13.82
CA ALA A 111 5.35 12.93 -15.04
C ALA A 111 4.29 11.81 -14.94
N TYR A 112 4.14 11.17 -13.79
CA TYR A 112 3.14 10.11 -13.57
C TYR A 112 1.73 10.67 -13.58
N VAL A 113 1.52 11.87 -13.02
CA VAL A 113 0.24 12.58 -13.13
C VAL A 113 -0.06 12.92 -14.60
N GLU A 114 0.91 13.43 -15.35
CA GLU A 114 0.71 13.71 -16.78
C GLU A 114 0.45 12.44 -17.60
N ALA A 115 1.00 11.30 -17.19
CA ALA A 115 0.72 10.00 -17.78
C ALA A 115 -0.68 9.45 -17.42
N GLY A 116 -1.43 10.11 -16.54
CA GLY A 116 -2.80 9.78 -16.18
C GLY A 116 -2.96 9.01 -14.88
N ALA A 117 -1.96 9.02 -13.98
CA ALA A 117 -2.17 8.53 -12.62
C ALA A 117 -3.20 9.41 -11.88
N ASP A 118 -4.22 8.78 -11.31
CA ASP A 118 -5.27 9.45 -10.53
C ASP A 118 -4.78 9.87 -9.14
N GLY A 119 -3.68 9.29 -8.65
CA GLY A 119 -3.09 9.63 -7.36
C GLY A 119 -1.60 9.27 -7.30
N ILE A 120 -0.92 9.89 -6.35
CA ILE A 120 0.49 9.62 -6.06
C ILE A 120 0.62 9.02 -4.68
N MET A 121 1.38 7.94 -4.56
CA MET A 121 1.87 7.43 -3.30
C MET A 121 3.35 7.72 -3.19
N ILE A 122 3.76 8.44 -2.14
CA ILE A 122 5.16 8.71 -1.86
C ILE A 122 5.61 7.93 -0.62
N HIS A 123 6.81 7.36 -0.67
CA HIS A 123 7.35 6.56 0.41
C HIS A 123 8.79 6.96 0.73
N SER A 124 9.17 6.90 2.01
CA SER A 124 10.52 7.16 2.51
C SER A 124 10.81 6.18 3.64
N ARG A 125 12.08 5.83 3.80
CA ARG A 125 12.59 4.96 4.86
C ARG A 125 13.21 5.74 6.02
N LYS A 126 13.31 7.08 5.92
CA LYS A 126 13.82 7.91 7.02
C LYS A 126 12.82 7.94 8.16
N GLN A 127 13.32 7.86 9.38
CA GLN A 127 12.50 7.74 10.58
C GLN A 127 11.91 9.07 11.03
N ASP A 128 12.50 10.20 10.61
CA ASP A 128 12.07 11.56 10.98
C ASP A 128 10.81 12.04 10.23
N GLY A 129 10.46 11.42 9.10
CA GLY A 129 9.33 11.79 8.26
C GLY A 129 9.46 13.14 7.55
N LEU A 130 10.60 13.84 7.67
CA LEU A 130 10.78 15.20 7.14
C LEU A 130 10.69 15.24 5.62
N GLU A 131 11.22 14.24 4.93
CA GLU A 131 11.15 14.15 3.46
C GLU A 131 9.70 14.05 2.97
N ILE A 132 8.85 13.30 3.67
CA ILE A 132 7.46 13.09 3.27
C ILE A 132 6.63 14.36 3.47
N LEU A 133 6.90 15.09 4.56
CA LEU A 133 6.25 16.38 4.82
C LEU A 133 6.70 17.44 3.80
N GLU A 134 7.99 17.50 3.48
CA GLU A 134 8.50 18.43 2.48
C GLU A 134 7.99 18.10 1.06
N PHE A 135 7.98 16.82 0.70
CA PHE A 135 7.40 16.38 -0.58
C PHE A 135 5.94 16.81 -0.69
N ALA A 136 5.12 16.57 0.34
CA ALA A 136 3.71 16.93 0.32
C ALA A 136 3.50 18.42 0.12
N ARG A 137 4.25 19.25 0.85
CA ARG A 137 4.21 20.72 0.71
C ARG A 137 4.53 21.16 -0.72
N GLN A 138 5.61 20.64 -1.31
CA GLN A 138 6.01 21.01 -2.67
C GLN A 138 5.03 20.47 -3.73
N PHE A 139 4.57 19.23 -3.59
CA PHE A 139 3.66 18.60 -4.53
C PHE A 139 2.32 19.32 -4.57
N ARG A 140 1.80 19.76 -3.41
CA ARG A 140 0.54 20.51 -3.31
C ARG A 140 0.56 21.86 -4.03
N LEU A 141 1.71 22.53 -4.10
CA LEU A 141 1.87 23.77 -4.87
C LEU A 141 1.65 23.54 -6.37
N GLN A 142 1.99 22.35 -6.88
CA GLN A 142 1.92 22.04 -8.31
C GLN A 142 0.67 21.24 -8.70
N ARG A 143 0.20 20.35 -7.81
CA ARG A 143 -0.93 19.44 -8.03
C ARG A 143 -1.84 19.41 -6.80
N PRO A 144 -2.60 20.51 -6.54
CA PRO A 144 -3.42 20.64 -5.33
C PRO A 144 -4.59 19.66 -5.26
N ARG A 145 -5.06 19.15 -6.39
CA ARG A 145 -6.24 18.27 -6.49
C ARG A 145 -5.92 16.79 -6.62
N VAL A 146 -4.65 16.42 -6.84
CA VAL A 146 -4.27 15.03 -7.02
C VAL A 146 -4.18 14.35 -5.64
N PRO A 147 -4.95 13.27 -5.39
CA PRO A 147 -4.81 12.44 -4.21
C PRO A 147 -3.36 12.11 -3.89
N LEU A 148 -2.93 12.38 -2.66
CA LEU A 148 -1.61 12.04 -2.16
C LEU A 148 -1.74 11.04 -1.02
N ILE A 149 -0.99 9.95 -1.11
CA ILE A 149 -1.04 8.82 -0.19
C ILE A 149 0.33 8.61 0.44
N CYS A 150 0.37 8.30 1.74
CA CYS A 150 1.59 7.92 2.45
C CYS A 150 1.43 6.63 3.27
N VAL A 151 2.57 6.06 3.65
CA VAL A 151 2.68 4.82 4.43
C VAL A 151 3.68 5.03 5.59
N PRO A 152 3.22 5.39 6.80
CA PRO A 152 4.08 5.78 7.92
C PRO A 152 4.69 4.59 8.69
N THR A 153 5.15 3.56 7.98
CA THR A 153 5.78 2.38 8.62
C THR A 153 7.16 2.71 9.20
N SER A 154 7.90 3.65 8.60
CA SER A 154 9.24 4.06 9.07
C SER A 154 9.21 5.27 10.00
N TYR A 155 8.28 6.20 9.79
CA TYR A 155 8.10 7.43 10.57
C TYR A 155 6.89 7.32 11.49
N VAL A 156 6.88 6.28 12.32
CA VAL A 156 5.75 5.85 13.16
C VAL A 156 5.29 6.86 14.20
N HIS A 157 6.12 7.86 14.51
CA HIS A 157 5.84 8.88 15.49
C HIS A 157 4.90 9.99 14.95
N LEU A 158 4.75 10.09 13.62
CA LEU A 158 3.84 11.05 13.00
C LEU A 158 2.40 10.58 13.15
N LYS A 159 1.57 11.43 13.77
CA LYS A 159 0.13 11.19 13.89
C LYS A 159 -0.58 11.45 12.55
N PHE A 160 -1.73 10.83 12.35
CA PHE A 160 -2.49 10.98 11.11
C PHE A 160 -2.91 12.44 10.86
N GLU A 161 -3.18 13.23 11.90
CA GLU A 161 -3.57 14.64 11.76
C GLU A 161 -2.40 15.51 11.25
N VAL A 162 -1.16 15.13 11.55
CA VAL A 162 0.03 15.83 11.04
C VAL A 162 0.17 15.57 9.53
N LEU A 163 -0.04 14.32 9.11
CA LEU A 163 0.00 13.92 7.70
C LEU A 163 -1.17 14.57 6.92
N GLU A 164 -2.37 14.56 7.47
CA GLU A 164 -3.53 15.22 6.89
C GLU A 164 -3.26 16.72 6.65
N ARG A 165 -2.77 17.43 7.68
CA ARG A 165 -2.43 18.87 7.57
C ARG A 165 -1.31 19.15 6.58
N ALA A 166 -0.39 18.22 6.37
CA ALA A 166 0.64 18.31 5.34
C ALA A 166 0.07 18.15 3.91
N GLY A 167 -1.17 17.68 3.79
CA GLY A 167 -1.91 17.57 2.53
C GLY A 167 -2.12 16.14 2.05
N PHE A 168 -1.82 15.10 2.84
CA PHE A 168 -2.14 13.72 2.49
C PHE A 168 -3.65 13.47 2.57
N ASN A 169 -4.20 12.79 1.56
CA ASN A 169 -5.61 12.40 1.51
C ASN A 169 -5.86 11.01 2.10
N ALA A 170 -4.85 10.14 2.09
CA ALA A 170 -4.95 8.81 2.66
C ALA A 170 -3.64 8.40 3.35
N VAL A 171 -3.78 7.72 4.48
CA VAL A 171 -2.69 7.14 5.27
C VAL A 171 -2.91 5.64 5.34
N ILE A 172 -1.97 4.85 4.84
CA ILE A 172 -2.09 3.39 4.82
C ILE A 172 -1.21 2.76 5.90
N TYR A 173 -1.82 1.99 6.79
CA TYR A 173 -1.14 1.20 7.81
C TYR A 173 -0.83 -0.22 7.30
N ALA A 174 0.24 -0.35 6.51
CA ALA A 174 0.44 -1.49 5.61
C ALA A 174 0.51 -2.90 6.25
N ASN A 175 1.10 -3.06 7.43
CA ASN A 175 1.42 -4.40 7.96
C ASN A 175 1.20 -4.59 9.47
N HIS A 176 0.53 -3.65 10.14
CA HIS A 176 0.39 -3.63 11.59
C HIS A 176 -0.53 -4.74 12.13
N MET A 177 -1.62 -5.05 11.43
CA MET A 177 -2.53 -6.15 11.79
C MET A 177 -1.83 -7.51 11.75
N LEU A 178 -1.03 -7.78 10.71
CA LEU A 178 -0.26 -9.02 10.60
C LEU A 178 0.79 -9.12 11.71
N ARG A 179 1.58 -8.05 11.93
CA ARG A 179 2.67 -8.04 12.92
C ARG A 179 2.15 -8.19 14.35
N SER A 180 1.01 -7.58 14.68
CA SER A 180 0.40 -7.70 16.01
C SER A 180 -0.22 -9.09 16.23
N ALA A 181 -0.95 -9.62 15.24
CA ALA A 181 -1.52 -10.96 15.32
C ALA A 181 -0.43 -12.04 15.50
N TYR A 182 0.70 -11.92 14.80
CA TYR A 182 1.80 -12.89 14.91
C TYR A 182 2.35 -13.00 16.35
N LEU A 183 2.52 -11.87 17.03
CA LEU A 183 2.99 -11.86 18.42
C LEU A 183 2.00 -12.59 19.34
N ALA A 184 0.70 -12.27 19.23
CA ALA A 184 -0.34 -12.91 20.02
C ALA A 184 -0.40 -14.43 19.77
N MET A 185 -0.40 -14.86 18.50
CA MET A 185 -0.40 -16.28 18.14
C MET A 185 0.83 -17.02 18.68
N ARG A 186 2.01 -16.42 18.55
CA ARG A 186 3.26 -17.00 19.06
C ARG A 186 3.22 -17.14 20.59
N ASP A 187 2.83 -16.08 21.29
CA ASP A 187 2.82 -16.07 22.75
C ASP A 187 1.80 -17.08 23.32
N THR A 188 0.64 -17.24 22.67
CA THR A 188 -0.33 -18.29 22.99
C THR A 188 0.27 -19.69 22.79
N ALA A 189 0.90 -19.95 21.64
CA ALA A 189 1.50 -21.26 21.35
C ALA A 189 2.61 -21.63 22.35
N VAL A 190 3.50 -20.67 22.68
CA VAL A 190 4.56 -20.86 23.68
C VAL A 190 3.98 -21.08 25.07
N GLY A 191 2.94 -20.33 25.44
CA GLY A 191 2.27 -20.49 26.73
C GLY A 191 1.62 -21.87 26.90
N ILE A 192 0.95 -22.38 25.86
CA ILE A 192 0.35 -23.72 25.87
C ILE A 192 1.44 -24.79 26.06
N LEU A 193 2.55 -24.68 25.32
CA LEU A 193 3.65 -25.64 25.43
C LEU A 193 4.29 -25.64 26.81
N ALA A 194 4.46 -24.46 27.42
CA ALA A 194 5.08 -24.31 28.74
C ALA A 194 4.21 -24.87 29.88
N ASN A 195 2.89 -24.75 29.78
CA ASN A 195 1.96 -25.12 30.86
C ASN A 195 1.25 -26.46 30.62
N GLY A 196 1.29 -26.99 29.40
CA GLY A 196 0.54 -28.20 29.01
C GLY A 196 -0.98 -28.01 28.98
N ARG A 197 -1.47 -26.76 29.02
CA ARG A 197 -2.89 -26.36 29.04
C ARG A 197 -3.05 -24.87 28.66
N THR A 198 -4.29 -24.38 28.57
CA THR A 198 -4.61 -23.00 28.12
C THR A 198 -4.99 -22.01 29.24
N LEU A 199 -5.12 -22.44 30.50
CA LEU A 199 -5.71 -21.63 31.59
C LEU A 199 -5.11 -20.22 31.71
N GLU A 200 -3.78 -20.10 31.59
CA GLU A 200 -3.04 -18.84 31.74
C GLU A 200 -3.18 -17.90 30.53
N LEU A 201 -3.76 -18.39 29.43
CA LEU A 201 -3.94 -17.70 28.15
C LEU A 201 -5.40 -17.27 27.95
N GLU A 202 -6.37 -17.89 28.62
CA GLU A 202 -7.81 -17.59 28.48
C GLU A 202 -8.13 -16.07 28.54
N PRO A 203 -7.55 -15.25 29.44
CA PRO A 203 -7.83 -13.81 29.47
C PRO A 203 -7.35 -13.02 28.24
N ARG A 204 -6.57 -13.65 27.35
CA ARG A 204 -6.03 -13.06 26.11
C ARG A 204 -6.73 -13.60 24.86
N CYS A 205 -7.66 -14.52 25.03
CA CYS A 205 -8.47 -15.08 23.96
C CYS A 205 -9.87 -14.48 24.00
N LEU A 206 -10.50 -14.34 22.83
CA LEU A 206 -11.93 -14.05 22.77
C LEU A 206 -12.71 -15.23 23.35
N GLY A 207 -13.86 -14.95 23.96
CA GLY A 207 -14.78 -16.00 24.38
C GLY A 207 -15.30 -16.79 23.17
N ILE A 208 -15.68 -18.05 23.39
CA ILE A 208 -16.21 -18.91 22.32
C ILE A 208 -17.44 -18.26 21.65
N ASP A 209 -18.33 -17.67 22.45
CA ASP A 209 -19.54 -17.01 21.92
C ASP A 209 -19.21 -15.80 21.03
N GLU A 210 -18.18 -15.02 21.37
CA GLU A 210 -17.72 -13.90 20.56
C GLU A 210 -17.10 -14.38 19.24
N ILE A 211 -16.36 -15.50 19.27
CA ILE A 211 -15.81 -16.12 18.06
C ILE A 211 -16.92 -16.59 17.13
N LEU A 212 -17.97 -17.22 17.68
CA LEU A 212 -19.12 -17.68 16.90
C LEU A 212 -19.93 -16.52 16.29
N ASP A 213 -19.82 -15.31 16.84
CA ASP A 213 -20.42 -14.10 16.29
C ASP A 213 -19.58 -13.46 15.15
N LEU A 214 -18.29 -13.79 15.05
CA LEU A 214 -17.43 -13.29 13.96
C LEU A 214 -17.68 -13.97 12.62
N VAL A 215 -18.20 -15.19 12.61
CA VAL A 215 -18.49 -15.93 11.38
C VAL A 215 -20.00 -15.84 11.08
N PRO A 216 -20.40 -15.22 9.95
CA PRO A 216 -21.81 -15.16 9.59
C PRO A 216 -22.39 -16.58 9.45
N GLY A 217 -23.45 -16.89 10.22
CA GLY A 217 -24.17 -18.17 10.12
C GLY A 217 -23.71 -19.30 11.05
N THR A 218 -22.83 -19.04 12.03
CA THR A 218 -22.46 -20.01 13.08
C THR A 218 -23.35 -19.98 14.33
N ARG A 219 -24.45 -19.23 14.31
CA ARG A 219 -25.56 -19.32 15.25
C ARG A 219 -26.81 -19.88 14.59
#